data_AF-A0AA40UX77-F1
#
_entry.id   AF-A0AA40UX77-F1
#
_cell.length_a   1.000
_cell.length_b   1.000
_cell.length_c   1.000
_cell.angle_alpha   90.00
_cell.angle_beta   90.00
_cell.angle_gamma   90.00
#
_symmetry.space_group_name_H-M   'P 1'
#
loop_
_entity.id
_entity.type
_entity.pdbx_description
1 polymer ?
#
loop_
_entity_poly.entity_id
_entity_poly.type
_entity_poly.pdbx_seq_one_letter_code
_entity_poly.pdbx_strand_id
1 'polypeptide(L)'
;MPYKASLKSGAPRKRPKPTYRVANARAYNQSLKRRGQLSLYCPEGDLKALFINGRPYVPGVSGRAPTYTNAYIELIVDSTGMNFGRASEWHRQKYGRDARRTPWSKVHLSIDPDMNIHAIAVTEDHVSDEAGLDAVLAVDANVDCVIADGAYYSIAQTEAWSSSGVLPVIPPPTNAVIHGQPTTRWHDHLVRYIKDKGIHAFRNKYGYGKRARVEAQISRIKRRIGPRLLTRRFESQQREGVIIANLVNRWNSFGKAVCVKTA
;
A
#
# COMPACT_ATOMS: atom_id res chain seq x y z
N MET A 1 -0.72 -10.23 16.08
CA MET A 1 -1.22 -10.71 14.76
C MET A 1 -1.51 -12.22 14.78
N PRO A 2 -2.77 -12.66 14.89
CA PRO A 2 -3.12 -14.09 14.79
C PRO A 2 -3.00 -14.64 13.34
N TYR A 3 -2.96 -13.75 12.33
CA TYR A 3 -2.82 -14.13 10.93
C TYR A 3 -1.48 -14.81 10.61
N LYS A 4 -0.38 -14.36 11.23
CA LYS A 4 0.94 -15.03 11.12
C LYS A 4 1.08 -16.26 12.01
N ALA A 5 0.24 -16.40 13.05
CA ALA A 5 0.25 -17.58 13.94
C ALA A 5 -0.38 -18.80 13.25
N SER A 6 -1.47 -18.62 12.49
CA SER A 6 -2.12 -19.73 11.75
C SER A 6 -1.27 -20.33 10.62
N LEU A 7 -0.35 -19.55 10.05
CA LEU A 7 0.63 -20.05 9.07
C LEU A 7 1.71 -20.92 9.71
N LYS A 8 1.93 -20.82 11.04
CA LYS A 8 2.83 -21.69 11.80
C LYS A 8 2.17 -22.99 12.26
N SER A 9 0.84 -23.01 12.43
CA SER A 9 0.10 -24.17 12.96
C SER A 9 -0.47 -25.11 11.90
N GLY A 10 -0.41 -24.76 10.61
CA GLY A 10 -0.93 -25.59 9.50
C GLY A 10 -2.45 -25.80 9.50
N ALA A 11 -3.18 -25.10 10.38
CA ALA A 11 -4.61 -25.31 10.54
C ALA A 11 -5.38 -24.95 9.24
N PRO A 12 -6.31 -25.80 8.77
CA PRO A 12 -7.08 -25.54 7.58
C PRO A 12 -7.92 -24.27 7.75
N ARG A 13 -7.99 -23.45 6.70
CA ARG A 13 -8.79 -22.22 6.73
C ARG A 13 -10.28 -22.57 6.82
N LYS A 14 -10.99 -21.95 7.77
CA LYS A 14 -12.46 -22.06 7.89
C LYS A 14 -13.21 -21.63 6.62
N ARG A 15 -12.61 -20.81 5.75
CA ARG A 15 -13.17 -20.43 4.43
C ARG A 15 -12.05 -20.28 3.40
N PRO A 16 -12.27 -20.69 2.14
CA PRO A 16 -11.33 -20.46 1.05
C PRO A 16 -11.13 -18.95 0.82
N LYS A 17 -9.91 -18.55 0.41
CA LYS A 17 -9.67 -17.15 0.05
C LYS A 17 -10.48 -16.83 -1.21
N PRO A 18 -11.19 -15.68 -1.26
CA PRO A 18 -11.79 -15.22 -2.50
C PRO A 18 -10.68 -15.09 -3.54
N THR A 19 -10.87 -15.76 -4.66
CA THR A 19 -10.01 -15.66 -5.83
C THR A 19 -10.38 -14.40 -6.59
N TYR A 20 -9.38 -13.72 -7.14
CA TYR A 20 -9.58 -12.55 -7.99
C TYR A 20 -8.97 -12.88 -9.35
N ARG A 21 -9.67 -12.48 -10.42
CA ARG A 21 -9.16 -12.58 -11.78
C ARG A 21 -9.00 -11.20 -12.40
N VAL A 22 -7.99 -11.05 -13.25
CA VAL A 22 -7.84 -9.84 -14.06
C VAL A 22 -8.81 -9.95 -15.23
N ALA A 23 -9.86 -9.13 -15.24
CA ALA A 23 -10.92 -9.17 -16.25
C ALA A 23 -10.41 -8.76 -17.63
N ASN A 24 -9.47 -7.81 -17.68
CA ASN A 24 -8.90 -7.28 -18.91
C ASN A 24 -7.56 -7.92 -19.29
N ALA A 25 -7.29 -9.17 -18.89
CA ALA A 25 -5.97 -9.78 -19.00
C ALA A 25 -5.34 -9.73 -20.41
N ARG A 26 -6.13 -9.95 -21.47
CA ARG A 26 -5.64 -9.90 -22.87
C ARG A 26 -5.25 -8.47 -23.28
N ALA A 27 -6.12 -7.49 -23.05
CA ALA A 27 -5.84 -6.08 -23.34
C ALA A 27 -4.71 -5.51 -22.47
N TYR A 28 -4.67 -5.92 -21.20
CA TYR A 28 -3.60 -5.59 -20.26
C TYR A 28 -2.26 -6.21 -20.66
N ASN A 29 -2.24 -7.48 -21.07
CA ASN A 29 -1.03 -8.12 -21.57
C ASN A 29 -0.59 -7.52 -22.92
N GLN A 30 -1.51 -7.15 -23.80
CA GLN A 30 -1.18 -6.45 -25.04
C GLN A 30 -0.59 -5.07 -24.76
N SER A 31 -1.16 -4.30 -23.83
CA SER A 31 -0.53 -3.06 -23.39
C SER A 31 0.80 -3.32 -22.67
N LEU A 32 0.98 -4.43 -21.94
CA LEU A 32 2.28 -4.81 -21.36
C LEU A 32 3.33 -5.19 -22.42
N LYS A 33 2.93 -5.88 -23.49
CA LYS A 33 3.80 -6.21 -24.62
C LYS A 33 4.20 -4.96 -25.41
N ARG A 34 3.24 -4.05 -25.64
CA ARG A 34 3.54 -2.70 -26.15
C ARG A 34 4.46 -1.89 -25.23
N ARG A 35 4.37 -2.11 -23.91
CA ARG A 35 5.28 -1.57 -22.87
C ARG A 35 6.62 -2.32 -22.77
N GLY A 36 6.79 -3.47 -23.45
CA GLY A 36 8.00 -4.31 -23.42
C GLY A 36 9.22 -3.68 -24.07
N GLN A 37 9.02 -2.57 -24.78
CA GLN A 37 10.05 -1.61 -25.15
C GLN A 37 9.76 -0.30 -24.41
N LEU A 38 10.19 -0.20 -23.16
CA LEU A 38 10.32 1.09 -22.50
C LEU A 38 11.73 1.61 -22.81
N SER A 39 11.89 2.25 -23.96
CA SER A 39 13.08 3.06 -24.22
C SER A 39 12.94 4.32 -23.37
N LEU A 40 13.55 4.31 -22.19
CA LEU A 40 13.72 5.51 -21.38
C LEU A 40 14.79 6.35 -22.08
N TYR A 41 14.34 7.30 -22.91
CA TYR A 41 15.22 8.34 -23.39
C TYR A 41 15.55 9.24 -22.21
N CYS A 42 16.79 9.14 -21.74
CA CYS A 42 17.38 10.07 -20.79
C CYS A 42 18.07 11.16 -21.62
N PRO A 43 17.39 12.27 -21.96
CA PRO A 43 18.09 13.39 -22.57
C PRO A 43 19.22 13.83 -21.64
N GLU A 44 20.31 14.35 -22.21
CA GLU A 44 21.26 15.12 -21.39
C GLU A 44 20.48 16.27 -20.73
N GLY A 45 20.36 16.22 -19.41
CA GLY A 45 19.44 17.06 -18.64
C GLY A 45 19.15 16.50 -17.24
N ASP A 46 18.28 17.19 -16.49
CA ASP A 46 18.05 16.89 -15.08
C ASP A 46 17.18 15.64 -14.86
N LEU A 47 17.81 14.46 -14.79
CA LEU A 47 17.19 13.20 -14.38
C LEU A 47 16.45 13.29 -13.04
N LYS A 48 16.82 14.25 -12.18
CA LYS A 48 16.20 14.50 -10.89
C LYS A 48 14.76 14.97 -11.07
N ALA A 49 14.48 15.85 -12.02
CA ALA A 49 13.12 16.32 -12.33
C ALA A 49 12.19 15.23 -12.91
N LEU A 50 12.77 14.23 -13.58
CA LEU A 50 12.00 13.15 -14.22
C LEU A 50 11.66 11.99 -13.27
N PHE A 51 12.53 11.66 -12.32
CA PHE A 51 12.41 10.45 -11.49
C PHE A 51 12.56 10.69 -9.99
N ILE A 52 13.15 11.81 -9.58
CA ILE A 52 13.44 12.17 -8.18
C ILE A 52 12.59 13.39 -7.80
N ASN A 53 11.31 13.38 -8.17
CA ASN A 53 10.35 14.30 -7.58
C ASN A 53 10.00 13.79 -6.18
N GLY A 54 10.25 14.61 -5.15
CA GLY A 54 9.90 14.28 -3.76
C GLY A 54 8.40 14.02 -3.57
N ARG A 55 7.56 14.52 -4.50
CA ARG A 55 6.15 14.17 -4.62
C ARG A 55 5.99 13.15 -5.76
N PRO A 56 5.60 11.90 -5.48
CA PRO A 56 5.55 10.83 -6.49
C PRO A 56 4.37 10.97 -7.46
N TYR A 57 3.44 11.89 -7.18
CA TYR A 57 2.31 12.22 -8.02
C TYR A 57 2.13 13.74 -8.04
N VAL A 58 1.96 14.29 -9.23
CA VAL A 58 1.50 15.66 -9.46
C VAL A 58 0.22 15.53 -10.28
N PRO A 59 -0.89 16.17 -9.90
CA PRO A 59 -2.12 16.16 -10.69
C PRO A 59 -1.82 16.64 -12.12
N GLY A 60 -1.97 15.77 -13.10
CA GLY A 60 -1.77 16.11 -14.51
C GLY A 60 -3.03 16.74 -15.11
N VAL A 61 -2.87 17.80 -15.92
CA VAL A 61 -3.96 18.33 -16.74
C VAL A 61 -3.75 17.95 -18.21
N SER A 62 -4.51 16.97 -18.71
CA SER A 62 -4.92 16.89 -20.12
C SER A 62 -6.03 15.84 -20.33
N GLY A 63 -7.18 16.26 -20.91
CA GLY A 63 -8.31 15.41 -21.32
C GLY A 63 -9.45 15.29 -20.31
N ARG A 64 -10.38 16.25 -20.28
CA ARG A 64 -11.48 16.37 -19.29
C ARG A 64 -12.69 15.46 -19.57
N ALA A 65 -13.34 15.01 -18.48
CA ALA A 65 -14.80 14.96 -18.28
C ALA A 65 -15.10 15.24 -16.77
N PRO A 66 -16.32 15.67 -16.39
CA PRO A 66 -16.62 16.97 -15.78
C PRO A 66 -16.50 17.00 -14.24
N THR A 67 -15.97 18.12 -13.72
CA THR A 67 -16.05 18.56 -12.31
C THR A 67 -15.66 17.56 -11.21
N TYR A 68 -14.42 17.68 -10.73
CA TYR A 68 -14.10 17.39 -9.33
C TYR A 68 -13.91 18.74 -8.62
N THR A 69 -14.85 19.10 -7.74
CA THR A 69 -14.70 20.19 -6.75
C THR A 69 -13.63 19.77 -5.75
N ASN A 70 -12.49 20.48 -5.62
CA ASN A 70 -11.38 20.23 -4.66
C ASN A 70 -11.49 18.85 -3.94
N ALA A 71 -11.38 17.77 -4.72
CA ALA A 71 -11.99 16.50 -4.32
C ALA A 71 -11.13 15.85 -3.26
N TYR A 72 -11.73 15.64 -2.09
CA TYR A 72 -11.12 14.81 -1.08
C TYR A 72 -10.83 13.42 -1.67
N ILE A 73 -9.65 12.89 -1.41
CA ILE A 73 -9.24 11.57 -1.88
C ILE A 73 -9.45 10.53 -0.78
N GLU A 74 -9.83 9.32 -1.18
CA GLU A 74 -9.69 8.16 -0.32
C GLU A 74 -8.24 7.65 -0.45
N LEU A 75 -7.58 7.40 0.68
CA LEU A 75 -6.26 6.78 0.72
C LEU A 75 -6.36 5.34 1.20
N ILE A 76 -5.62 4.46 0.53
CA ILE A 76 -5.50 3.05 0.86
C ILE A 76 -4.03 2.80 1.18
N VAL A 77 -3.76 2.38 2.42
CA VAL A 77 -2.40 2.22 2.95
C VAL A 77 -2.11 0.76 3.26
N ASP A 78 -0.93 0.30 2.84
CA ASP A 78 -0.39 -0.99 3.24
C ASP A 78 1.15 -0.96 3.24
N SER A 79 1.76 -1.88 3.98
CA SER A 79 3.22 -2.07 3.98
C SER A 79 3.64 -3.42 3.42
N THR A 80 4.87 -3.48 2.93
CA THR A 80 5.46 -4.72 2.46
C THR A 80 6.95 -4.77 2.72
N GLY A 81 7.48 -5.96 3.00
CA GLY A 81 8.93 -6.15 3.09
C GLY A 81 9.57 -6.24 1.69
N MET A 82 10.69 -5.54 1.50
CA MET A 82 11.58 -5.67 0.34
C MET A 82 12.98 -6.06 0.81
N ASN A 83 13.58 -7.06 0.17
CA ASN A 83 14.91 -7.57 0.56
C ASN A 83 16.02 -6.66 0.05
N PHE A 84 17.21 -6.73 0.64
CA PHE A 84 18.39 -6.10 0.04
C PHE A 84 18.97 -6.92 -1.11
N GLY A 85 19.32 -6.23 -2.20
CA GLY A 85 19.76 -6.83 -3.46
C GLY A 85 20.92 -7.82 -3.34
N ARG A 86 21.88 -7.60 -2.42
CA ARG A 86 23.16 -8.35 -2.39
C ARG A 86 23.57 -8.93 -1.04
N ALA A 87 22.81 -8.70 0.04
CA ALA A 87 23.23 -9.14 1.38
C ALA A 87 23.21 -10.67 1.52
N SER A 88 22.20 -11.32 0.94
CA SER A 88 22.12 -12.78 0.87
C SER A 88 23.11 -13.38 -0.12
N GLU A 89 23.40 -12.70 -1.23
CA GLU A 89 24.36 -13.16 -2.25
C GLU A 89 25.81 -13.11 -1.74
N TRP A 90 26.22 -12.04 -1.03
CA TRP A 90 27.54 -11.97 -0.39
C TRP A 90 27.72 -13.05 0.67
N HIS A 91 26.69 -13.29 1.49
CA HIS A 91 26.75 -14.34 2.50
C HIS A 91 26.87 -15.73 1.85
N ARG A 92 26.13 -15.96 0.75
CA ARG A 92 26.22 -17.18 -0.05
C ARG A 92 27.61 -17.34 -0.67
N GLN A 93 28.21 -16.27 -1.18
CA GLN A 93 29.54 -16.28 -1.77
C GLN A 93 30.65 -16.52 -0.73
N LYS A 94 30.54 -15.92 0.46
CA LYS A 94 31.55 -16.02 1.52
C LYS A 94 31.47 -17.30 2.34
N TYR A 95 30.26 -17.79 2.60
CA TYR A 95 30.02 -18.90 3.53
C TYR A 95 29.41 -20.15 2.86
N GLY A 96 29.23 -20.14 1.53
CA GLY A 96 28.67 -21.27 0.77
C GLY A 96 27.21 -21.60 1.11
N ARG A 97 26.53 -20.73 1.88
CA ARG A 97 25.19 -20.98 2.42
C ARG A 97 24.38 -19.70 2.52
N ASP A 98 23.07 -19.83 2.47
CA ASP A 98 22.18 -18.67 2.63
C ASP A 98 22.31 -18.04 4.02
N ALA A 99 22.20 -16.70 4.05
CA ALA A 99 22.18 -15.95 5.30
C ALA A 99 20.99 -16.41 6.14
N ARG A 100 21.25 -16.75 7.42
CA ARG A 100 20.19 -17.16 8.38
C ARG A 100 19.10 -16.08 8.52
N ARG A 101 19.46 -14.81 8.32
CA ARG A 101 18.55 -13.69 8.15
C ARG A 101 19.03 -12.84 6.97
N THR A 102 18.19 -12.70 5.95
CA THR A 102 18.44 -11.72 4.90
C THR A 102 17.87 -10.39 5.40
N PRO A 103 18.69 -9.33 5.51
CA PRO A 103 18.19 -8.02 5.90
C PRO A 103 17.22 -7.48 4.84
N TRP A 104 16.15 -6.85 5.32
CA TRP A 104 15.02 -6.35 4.53
C TRP A 104 14.60 -5.00 5.10
N SER A 105 14.08 -4.13 4.23
CA SER A 105 13.42 -2.88 4.65
C SER A 105 11.93 -3.01 4.46
N LYS A 106 11.18 -2.28 5.28
CA LYS A 106 9.75 -2.15 5.13
C LYS A 106 9.45 -0.98 4.20
N VAL A 107 8.52 -1.19 3.28
CA VAL A 107 8.05 -0.18 2.33
C VAL A 107 6.58 0.04 2.59
N HIS A 108 6.23 1.24 3.03
CA HIS A 108 4.86 1.72 3.20
C HIS A 108 4.42 2.41 1.92
N LEU A 109 3.17 2.19 1.54
CA LEU A 109 2.59 2.73 0.32
C LEU A 109 1.21 3.31 0.61
N SER A 110 0.94 4.53 0.17
CA SER A 110 -0.42 5.08 0.08
C SER A 110 -0.83 5.24 -1.38
N ILE A 111 -2.02 4.73 -1.70
CA ILE A 111 -2.60 4.85 -3.04
C ILE A 111 -4.02 5.40 -2.98
N ASP A 112 -4.49 5.98 -4.07
CA ASP A 112 -5.91 6.24 -4.29
C ASP A 112 -6.65 4.98 -4.80
N PRO A 113 -7.99 4.98 -4.85
CA PRO A 113 -8.77 3.94 -5.49
C PRO A 113 -8.35 3.68 -6.94
N ASP A 114 -7.83 4.68 -7.65
CA ASP A 114 -7.35 4.54 -9.03
C ASP A 114 -5.95 3.93 -9.14
N MET A 115 -5.40 3.44 -8.03
CA MET A 115 -4.09 2.77 -7.91
C MET A 115 -2.89 3.69 -8.14
N ASN A 116 -3.07 5.01 -8.17
CA ASN A 116 -1.94 5.94 -8.21
C ASN A 116 -1.35 6.08 -6.81
N ILE A 117 -0.03 6.08 -6.74
CA ILE A 117 0.75 6.18 -5.52
C ILE A 117 0.89 7.65 -5.15
N HIS A 118 0.43 8.03 -3.96
CA HIS A 118 0.53 9.41 -3.44
C HIS A 118 1.75 9.59 -2.55
N ALA A 119 2.10 8.58 -1.76
CA ALA A 119 3.33 8.57 -0.99
C ALA A 119 3.91 7.17 -0.85
N ILE A 120 5.23 7.11 -0.70
CA ILE A 120 6.00 5.90 -0.42
C ILE A 120 7.06 6.24 0.63
N ALA A 121 7.15 5.40 1.65
CA ALA A 121 8.16 5.53 2.68
C ALA A 121 8.88 4.20 2.88
N VAL A 122 10.21 4.24 2.87
CA VAL A 122 11.04 3.09 3.25
C VAL A 122 11.50 3.30 4.68
N THR A 123 11.18 2.34 5.53
CA THR A 123 11.51 2.30 6.96
C THR A 123 12.31 1.04 7.27
N GLU A 124 13.02 1.06 8.39
CA GLU A 124 13.70 -0.11 8.90
C GLU A 124 12.69 -1.17 9.37
N ASP A 125 13.12 -2.43 9.45
CA ASP A 125 12.24 -3.57 9.73
C ASP A 125 11.55 -3.52 11.11
N HIS A 126 12.21 -2.88 12.08
CA HIS A 126 11.74 -2.73 13.46
C HIS A 126 10.71 -1.61 13.65
N VAL A 127 10.56 -0.70 12.68
CA VAL A 127 9.56 0.38 12.73
C VAL A 127 8.16 -0.23 12.65
N SER A 128 7.27 0.13 13.57
CA SER A 128 5.89 -0.37 13.57
C SER A 128 5.12 0.13 12.35
N ASP A 129 4.05 -0.57 11.97
CA ASP A 129 3.22 -0.11 10.84
C ASP A 129 2.54 1.23 11.19
N GLU A 130 2.04 1.37 12.42
CA GLU A 130 1.54 2.63 12.99
C GLU A 130 2.52 3.80 12.84
N ALA A 131 3.80 3.64 13.20
CA ALA A 131 4.78 4.72 13.11
C ALA A 131 5.15 5.10 11.67
N GLY A 132 5.03 4.16 10.73
CA GLY A 132 5.27 4.44 9.30
C GLY A 132 4.08 5.10 8.58
N LEU A 133 2.94 5.23 9.26
CA LEU A 133 1.69 5.73 8.69
C LEU A 133 1.77 7.22 8.35
N ASP A 134 2.33 8.03 9.25
CA ASP A 134 2.46 9.48 9.05
C ASP A 134 3.27 9.81 7.79
N ALA A 135 4.34 9.03 7.54
CA ALA A 135 5.20 9.21 6.38
C ALA A 135 4.48 8.96 5.03
N VAL A 136 3.39 8.19 5.03
CA VAL A 136 2.60 7.90 3.82
C VAL A 136 1.26 8.64 3.76
N LEU A 137 0.93 9.41 4.80
CA LEU A 137 -0.24 10.28 4.84
C LEU A 137 0.07 11.75 4.61
N ALA A 138 1.35 12.13 4.56
CA ALA A 138 1.82 13.45 4.13
C ALA A 138 1.61 13.67 2.62
N VAL A 139 0.36 13.61 2.18
CA VAL A 139 -0.06 13.81 0.79
C VAL A 139 -0.47 15.26 0.57
N ASP A 140 -0.20 15.77 -0.63
CA ASP A 140 -0.57 17.13 -1.04
C ASP A 140 -2.02 17.18 -1.57
N ALA A 141 -2.95 16.64 -0.77
CA ALA A 141 -4.37 16.52 -1.11
C ALA A 141 -5.23 16.44 0.16
N ASN A 142 -6.47 16.92 0.09
CA ASN A 142 -7.43 16.73 1.16
C ASN A 142 -7.84 15.25 1.22
N VAL A 143 -7.78 14.62 2.38
CA VAL A 143 -8.13 13.19 2.56
C VAL A 143 -9.48 13.11 3.26
N ASP A 144 -10.44 12.38 2.70
CA ASP A 144 -11.75 12.11 3.34
C ASP A 144 -11.75 10.76 4.03
N CYS A 145 -11.00 9.78 3.52
CA CYS A 145 -11.04 8.42 4.05
C CYS A 145 -9.66 7.78 4.03
N VAL A 146 -9.31 7.06 5.11
CA VAL A 146 -8.08 6.25 5.19
C VAL A 146 -8.44 4.80 5.45
N ILE A 147 -8.08 3.92 4.52
CA ILE A 147 -8.28 2.47 4.59
C ILE A 147 -6.92 1.79 4.82
N ALA A 148 -6.73 1.12 5.94
CA ALA A 148 -5.47 0.43 6.25
C ALA A 148 -5.68 -0.90 7.00
N ASP A 149 -4.65 -1.74 7.05
CA ASP A 149 -4.67 -2.96 7.89
C ASP A 149 -4.80 -2.61 9.37
N GLY A 150 -5.35 -3.51 10.19
CA GLY A 150 -5.40 -3.37 11.65
C GLY A 150 -4.02 -3.27 12.32
N ALA A 151 -2.93 -3.55 11.61
CA ALA A 151 -1.56 -3.26 12.07
C ALA A 151 -1.28 -1.74 12.23
N TYR A 152 -2.05 -0.91 11.53
CA TYR A 152 -2.01 0.55 11.61
C TYR A 152 -3.02 1.12 12.62
N TYR A 153 -3.72 0.25 13.36
CA TYR A 153 -4.81 0.69 14.24
C TYR A 153 -4.27 1.33 15.51
N SER A 154 -4.68 2.57 15.76
CA SER A 154 -4.43 3.31 16.99
C SER A 154 -5.68 4.08 17.39
N ILE A 155 -6.08 4.01 18.66
CA ILE A 155 -7.27 4.72 19.15
C ILE A 155 -7.06 6.22 18.99
N ALA A 156 -5.92 6.74 19.49
CA ALA A 156 -5.61 8.16 19.41
C ALA A 156 -5.65 8.69 17.96
N GLN A 157 -5.02 7.98 17.03
CA GLN A 157 -4.97 8.40 15.62
C GLN A 157 -6.34 8.34 14.94
N THR A 158 -7.10 7.27 15.15
CA THR A 158 -8.42 7.11 14.51
C THR A 158 -9.44 8.11 15.04
N GLU A 159 -9.37 8.49 16.31
CA GLU A 159 -10.20 9.54 16.90
C GLU A 159 -9.81 10.92 16.39
N ALA A 160 -8.51 11.20 16.25
CA ALA A 160 -8.02 12.46 15.67
C ALA A 160 -8.50 12.64 14.22
N TRP A 161 -8.45 11.58 13.41
CA TRP A 161 -9.01 11.59 12.05
C TRP A 161 -10.52 11.76 12.05
N SER A 162 -11.25 10.97 12.84
CA SER A 162 -12.70 11.10 12.91
C SER A 162 -13.14 12.50 13.35
N SER A 163 -12.38 13.15 14.23
CA SER A 163 -12.66 14.51 14.72
C SER A 163 -12.32 15.60 13.71
N SER A 164 -11.35 15.34 12.82
CA SER A 164 -10.99 16.23 11.71
C SER A 164 -11.80 15.99 10.43
N GLY A 165 -12.80 15.10 10.48
CA GLY A 165 -13.66 14.79 9.34
C GLY A 165 -13.09 13.73 8.39
N VAL A 166 -11.99 13.08 8.75
CA VAL A 166 -11.39 11.98 7.99
C VAL A 166 -11.92 10.64 8.52
N LEU A 167 -12.56 9.85 7.67
CA LEU A 167 -13.12 8.55 8.00
C LEU A 167 -12.01 7.48 8.17
N PRO A 168 -11.80 6.93 9.39
CA PRO A 168 -10.84 5.86 9.64
C PRO A 168 -11.46 4.49 9.36
N VAL A 169 -11.07 3.86 8.25
CA VAL A 169 -11.50 2.49 7.90
C VAL A 169 -10.37 1.50 8.21
N ILE A 170 -10.12 1.34 9.51
CA ILE A 170 -9.12 0.40 10.03
C ILE A 170 -9.81 -0.53 11.04
N PRO A 171 -9.73 -1.87 10.87
CA PRO A 171 -10.38 -2.78 11.79
C PRO A 171 -9.65 -2.77 13.15
N PRO A 172 -10.36 -2.64 14.28
CA PRO A 172 -9.76 -2.74 15.60
C PRO A 172 -9.22 -4.16 15.88
N PRO A 173 -8.34 -4.32 16.88
CA PRO A 173 -7.88 -5.64 17.33
C PRO A 173 -9.05 -6.57 17.67
N THR A 174 -8.87 -7.88 17.45
CA THR A 174 -9.93 -8.89 17.69
C THR A 174 -10.48 -8.86 19.12
N ASN A 175 -9.64 -8.49 20.09
CA ASN A 175 -9.96 -8.40 21.52
C ASN A 175 -10.27 -6.97 21.97
N ALA A 176 -10.60 -6.06 21.05
CA ALA A 176 -10.97 -4.69 21.40
C ALA A 176 -12.25 -4.65 22.27
N VAL A 177 -12.22 -3.77 23.27
CA VAL A 177 -13.29 -3.60 24.26
C VAL A 177 -13.82 -2.17 24.21
N ILE A 178 -15.08 -2.00 24.61
CA ILE A 178 -15.70 -0.68 24.65
C ILE A 178 -15.22 0.02 25.91
N HIS A 179 -14.72 1.25 25.79
CA HIS A 179 -14.19 2.03 26.91
C HIS A 179 -15.22 2.99 27.51
N GLY A 180 -16.18 3.48 26.71
CA GLY A 180 -17.25 4.38 27.16
C GLY A 180 -16.77 5.80 27.46
N GLN A 181 -15.62 6.21 26.91
CA GLN A 181 -15.01 7.51 27.17
C GLN A 181 -15.25 8.47 25.99
N PRO A 182 -15.29 9.80 26.24
CA PRO A 182 -15.40 10.78 25.16
C PRO A 182 -14.26 10.68 24.12
N THR A 183 -13.08 10.26 24.57
CA THR A 183 -11.87 10.07 23.77
C THR A 183 -11.84 8.79 22.95
N THR A 184 -12.85 7.91 23.08
CA THR A 184 -12.91 6.60 22.39
C THR A 184 -14.21 6.43 21.61
N ARG A 185 -14.83 7.55 21.18
CA ARG A 185 -16.15 7.56 20.55
C ARG A 185 -16.19 6.78 19.24
N TRP A 186 -15.25 7.01 18.33
CA TRP A 186 -15.13 6.28 17.08
C TRP A 186 -14.77 4.81 17.32
N HIS A 187 -13.81 4.55 18.22
CA HIS A 187 -13.40 3.20 18.62
C HIS A 187 -14.60 2.39 19.11
N ASP A 188 -15.32 2.90 20.10
CA ASP A 188 -16.46 2.23 20.72
C ASP A 188 -17.58 1.98 19.72
N HIS A 189 -17.84 2.94 18.83
CA HIS A 189 -18.80 2.78 17.75
C HIS A 189 -18.41 1.65 16.80
N LEU A 190 -17.15 1.57 16.36
CA LEU A 190 -16.68 0.48 15.51
C LEU A 190 -16.74 -0.88 16.21
N VAL A 191 -16.30 -0.96 17.47
CA VAL A 191 -16.32 -2.20 18.25
C VAL A 191 -17.74 -2.68 18.47
N ARG A 192 -18.68 -1.80 18.83
CA ARG A 192 -20.12 -2.12 18.94
C ARG A 192 -20.66 -2.62 17.60
N TYR A 193 -20.43 -1.88 16.52
CA TYR A 193 -20.93 -2.25 15.20
C TYR A 193 -20.42 -3.62 14.74
N ILE A 194 -19.15 -3.95 15.00
CA ILE A 194 -18.56 -5.26 14.67
C ILE A 194 -19.12 -6.36 15.57
N LYS A 195 -19.37 -6.09 16.87
CA LYS A 195 -20.01 -7.06 17.77
C LYS A 195 -21.45 -7.38 17.35
N ASP A 196 -22.21 -6.36 16.95
CA ASP A 196 -23.64 -6.50 16.64
C ASP A 196 -23.90 -7.07 15.25
N LYS A 197 -23.13 -6.63 14.24
CA LYS A 197 -23.36 -6.97 12.81
C LYS A 197 -22.27 -7.86 12.21
N GLY A 198 -21.17 -8.08 12.92
CA GLY A 198 -20.03 -8.87 12.46
C GLY A 198 -19.07 -8.10 11.55
N ILE A 199 -17.84 -8.63 11.43
CA ILE A 199 -16.76 -8.04 10.64
C ILE A 199 -17.11 -7.91 9.15
N HIS A 200 -17.98 -8.77 8.62
CA HIS A 200 -18.40 -8.72 7.22
C HIS A 200 -19.30 -7.50 6.94
N ALA A 201 -20.21 -7.15 7.85
CA ALA A 201 -21.02 -5.96 7.73
C ALA A 201 -20.14 -4.69 7.76
N PHE A 202 -19.13 -4.66 8.63
CA PHE A 202 -18.13 -3.58 8.67
C PHE A 202 -17.44 -3.41 7.32
N ARG A 203 -16.96 -4.51 6.73
CA ARG A 203 -16.26 -4.48 5.44
C ARG A 203 -17.13 -3.93 4.31
N ASN A 204 -18.42 -4.26 4.32
CA ASN A 204 -19.36 -3.79 3.31
C ASN A 204 -19.74 -2.32 3.54
N LYS A 205 -20.08 -1.94 4.78
CA LYS A 205 -20.49 -0.58 5.14
C LYS A 205 -19.40 0.46 4.86
N TYR A 206 -18.16 0.16 5.21
CA TYR A 206 -17.03 1.10 5.10
C TYR A 206 -16.15 0.87 3.88
N GLY A 207 -16.53 -0.03 2.97
CA GLY A 207 -15.76 -0.25 1.73
C GLY A 207 -14.35 -0.83 1.95
N TYR A 208 -14.07 -1.48 3.08
CA TYR A 208 -12.75 -2.07 3.41
C TYR A 208 -12.21 -3.01 2.32
N GLY A 209 -13.08 -3.59 1.49
CA GLY A 209 -12.68 -4.40 0.33
C GLY A 209 -11.76 -3.69 -0.67
N LYS A 210 -11.81 -2.35 -0.74
CA LYS A 210 -10.91 -1.53 -1.57
C LYS A 210 -9.43 -1.75 -1.23
N ARG A 211 -9.10 -2.19 -0.02
CA ARG A 211 -7.73 -2.55 0.41
C ARG A 211 -7.03 -3.57 -0.48
N ALA A 212 -7.78 -4.43 -1.18
CA ALA A 212 -7.18 -5.36 -2.14
C ALA A 212 -6.41 -4.66 -3.28
N ARG A 213 -6.71 -3.37 -3.56
CA ARG A 213 -6.03 -2.58 -4.59
C ARG A 213 -4.56 -2.30 -4.24
N VAL A 214 -4.26 -1.95 -2.99
CA VAL A 214 -2.87 -1.68 -2.56
C VAL A 214 -2.05 -2.96 -2.53
N GLU A 215 -2.63 -4.08 -2.11
CA GLU A 215 -2.01 -5.41 -2.21
C GLU A 215 -1.69 -5.78 -3.67
N ALA A 216 -2.61 -5.50 -4.59
CA ALA A 216 -2.40 -5.74 -6.03
C ALA A 216 -1.30 -4.85 -6.60
N GLN A 217 -1.23 -3.58 -6.16
CA GLN A 217 -0.20 -2.63 -6.57
C GLN A 217 1.19 -3.06 -6.07
N ILE A 218 1.29 -3.47 -4.81
CA ILE A 218 2.50 -4.08 -4.22
C ILE A 218 2.92 -5.33 -5.01
N SER A 219 1.95 -6.21 -5.34
CA SER A 219 2.22 -7.41 -6.14
C SER A 219 2.79 -7.05 -7.52
N ARG A 220 2.26 -6.00 -8.15
CA ARG A 220 2.73 -5.50 -9.45
C ARG A 220 4.16 -4.96 -9.36
N ILE A 221 4.47 -4.17 -8.34
CA ILE A 221 5.85 -3.70 -8.06
C ILE A 221 6.79 -4.90 -7.94
N LYS A 222 6.47 -5.85 -7.07
CA LYS A 222 7.34 -7.02 -6.81
C LYS A 222 7.55 -7.91 -8.03
N ARG A 223 6.55 -8.05 -8.90
CA ARG A 223 6.62 -8.88 -10.11
C ARG A 223 7.29 -8.20 -11.30
N ARG A 224 7.20 -6.87 -11.41
CA ARG A 224 7.69 -6.12 -12.58
C ARG A 224 9.03 -5.43 -12.35
N ILE A 225 9.24 -4.91 -11.16
CA ILE A 225 10.50 -4.24 -10.78
C ILE A 225 11.37 -5.26 -10.04
N GLY A 226 10.80 -5.92 -9.04
CA GLY A 226 11.46 -6.98 -8.30
C GLY A 226 11.14 -6.90 -6.80
N PRO A 227 11.41 -7.97 -6.04
CA PRO A 227 11.17 -8.01 -4.60
C PRO A 227 12.33 -7.42 -3.78
N ARG A 228 13.33 -6.79 -4.43
CA ARG A 228 14.56 -6.32 -3.79
C ARG A 228 14.78 -4.84 -4.08
N LEU A 229 15.28 -4.11 -3.08
CA LEU A 229 15.88 -2.80 -3.28
C LEU A 229 17.34 -3.00 -3.70
N LEU A 230 17.76 -2.32 -4.74
CA LEU A 230 19.09 -2.43 -5.36
C LEU A 230 20.13 -1.61 -4.61
N THR A 231 19.71 -0.54 -3.94
CA THR A 231 20.59 0.38 -3.21
C THR A 231 20.91 -0.11 -1.79
N ARG A 232 22.12 0.23 -1.30
CA ARG A 232 22.63 -0.21 0.01
C ARG A 232 22.41 0.80 1.13
N ARG A 233 22.60 2.09 0.85
CA ARG A 233 22.44 3.16 1.84
C ARG A 233 20.95 3.43 2.04
N PHE A 234 20.52 3.60 3.28
CA PHE A 234 19.11 3.80 3.62
C PHE A 234 18.49 5.01 2.90
N GLU A 235 19.19 6.15 2.85
CA GLU A 235 18.74 7.32 2.08
C GLU A 235 18.57 7.02 0.58
N SER A 236 19.43 6.17 0.03
CA SER A 236 19.33 5.75 -1.38
C SER A 236 18.15 4.81 -1.60
N GLN A 237 17.79 3.99 -0.60
CA GLN A 237 16.62 3.12 -0.63
C GLN A 237 15.32 3.93 -0.59
N GLN A 238 15.28 5.00 0.20
CA GLN A 238 14.16 5.94 0.20
C GLN A 238 13.98 6.57 -1.19
N ARG A 239 15.07 7.04 -1.81
CA ARG A 239 15.04 7.58 -3.19
C ARG A 239 14.63 6.52 -4.21
N GLU A 240 15.12 5.29 -4.08
CA GLU A 240 14.72 4.17 -4.93
C GLU A 240 13.22 3.91 -4.83
N GLY A 241 12.64 3.96 -3.62
CA GLY A 241 11.19 3.89 -3.41
C GLY A 241 10.44 4.98 -4.19
N VAL A 242 10.89 6.23 -4.11
CA VAL A 242 10.29 7.35 -4.87
C VAL A 242 10.35 7.12 -6.39
N ILE A 243 11.49 6.66 -6.90
CA ILE A 243 11.65 6.31 -8.33
C ILE A 243 10.68 5.19 -8.73
N ILE A 244 10.54 4.15 -7.90
CA ILE A 244 9.59 3.05 -8.11
C ILE A 244 8.16 3.58 -8.18
N ALA A 245 7.76 4.48 -7.27
CA ALA A 245 6.44 5.07 -7.25
C ALA A 245 6.16 5.90 -8.52
N ASN A 246 7.10 6.76 -8.91
CA ASN A 246 7.03 7.57 -10.13
C ASN A 246 6.88 6.69 -11.39
N LEU A 247 7.69 5.65 -11.50
CA LEU A 247 7.64 4.70 -12.61
C LEU A 247 6.28 4.01 -12.71
N VAL A 248 5.75 3.57 -11.57
CA VAL A 248 4.44 2.93 -11.48
C VAL A 248 3.30 3.88 -11.83
N ASN A 249 3.34 5.12 -11.36
CA ASN A 249 2.34 6.14 -11.70
C ASN A 249 2.35 6.45 -13.20
N ARG A 250 3.54 6.55 -13.79
CA ARG A 250 3.67 6.65 -15.25
C ARG A 250 3.16 5.39 -15.96
N TRP A 251 3.33 4.20 -15.40
CA TRP A 251 2.70 3.00 -15.98
C TRP A 251 1.18 2.99 -15.89
N ASN A 252 0.61 3.65 -14.88
CA ASN A 252 -0.82 3.77 -14.68
C ASN A 252 -1.46 4.68 -15.74
N SER A 253 -0.78 5.73 -16.21
CA SER A 253 -1.28 6.58 -17.30
C SER A 253 -1.36 5.83 -18.64
N PHE A 254 -0.51 4.83 -18.87
CA PHE A 254 -0.56 3.99 -20.07
C PHE A 254 -1.59 2.83 -20.01
N GLY A 255 -2.22 2.61 -18.85
CA GLY A 255 -3.27 1.60 -18.69
C GLY A 255 -3.13 0.71 -17.45
N LYS A 256 -4.28 0.42 -16.84
CA LYS A 256 -4.43 -0.23 -15.54
C LYS A 256 -5.01 -1.64 -15.65
N ALA A 257 -4.64 -2.53 -14.72
CA ALA A 257 -5.25 -3.85 -14.62
C ALA A 257 -6.61 -3.72 -13.90
N VAL A 258 -7.65 -4.34 -14.46
CA VAL A 258 -8.98 -4.38 -13.83
C VAL A 258 -9.11 -5.72 -13.12
N CYS A 259 -8.99 -5.69 -11.78
CA CYS A 259 -9.14 -6.86 -10.93
C CYS A 259 -10.59 -6.97 -10.46
N VAL A 260 -11.25 -8.08 -10.80
CA VAL A 260 -12.62 -8.38 -10.34
C VAL A 260 -12.60 -9.59 -9.43
N LYS A 261 -13.47 -9.60 -8.42
CA LYS A 261 -13.70 -10.77 -7.59
C LYS A 261 -14.29 -11.87 -8.46
N THR A 262 -13.74 -13.08 -8.37
CA THR A 262 -14.32 -14.23 -9.06
C THR A 262 -15.60 -14.61 -8.31
N ALA A 263 -16.69 -14.80 -9.05
CA ALA A 263 -17.97 -15.25 -8.51
C ALA A 263 -17.81 -16.61 -7.84
#